data_AF-A0A730KQP6-F1
#
_entry.id   AF-A0A730KQP6-F1
#
_cell.length_a   1.000
_cell.length_b   1.000
_cell.length_c   1.000
_cell.angle_alpha   90.00
_cell.angle_beta   90.00
_cell.angle_gamma   90.00
#
_symmetry.space_group_name_H-M   'P 1'
#
loop_
_entity.id
_entity.type
_entity.pdbx_description
1 polymer ?
#
loop_
_entity_poly.entity_id
_entity_poly.type
_entity_poly.pdbx_seq_one_letter_code
_entity_poly.pdbx_strand_id
1 'polypeptide(L)'
;MSKEESIPCYLTATERDVAQMLGDAWNAYLSLPVEHQNERTEFCQAIHACQSIVMSRPAVRALKEMRDLGGSGEQTENVTTTP
;
A
#
# COMPACT_ATOMS: atom_id res chain seq x y z
N MET A 1 -30.96 -2.41 -8.51
CA MET A 1 -29.56 -2.47 -8.96
C MET A 1 -28.70 -2.21 -7.74
N SER A 2 -28.32 -3.26 -7.04
CA SER A 2 -27.45 -3.19 -5.86
C SER A 2 -26.08 -2.71 -6.34
N LYS A 3 -25.58 -1.62 -5.78
CA LYS A 3 -24.22 -1.16 -6.07
C LYS A 3 -23.31 -2.20 -5.44
N GLU A 4 -22.58 -2.97 -6.24
CA GLU A 4 -21.38 -3.66 -5.80
C GLU A 4 -20.52 -2.64 -5.06
N GLU A 5 -20.42 -2.76 -3.74
CA GLU A 5 -19.62 -1.88 -2.91
C GLU A 5 -18.15 -2.28 -3.15
N SER A 6 -17.56 -1.72 -4.21
CA SER A 6 -16.17 -1.96 -4.59
C SER A 6 -15.26 -1.41 -3.49
N ILE A 7 -14.46 -2.28 -2.88
CA ILE A 7 -13.49 -1.90 -1.86
C ILE A 7 -12.50 -0.90 -2.49
N PRO A 8 -12.42 0.34 -1.97
CA PRO A 8 -11.66 1.42 -2.60
C PRO A 8 -10.15 1.12 -2.58
N CYS A 9 -9.60 0.76 -3.74
CA CYS A 9 -8.17 0.50 -3.94
C CYS A 9 -7.43 1.73 -4.51
N TYR A 10 -7.59 2.88 -3.85
CA TYR A 10 -6.88 4.12 -4.19
C TYR A 10 -6.05 4.64 -3.01
N LEU A 11 -5.01 5.43 -3.31
CA LEU A 11 -4.21 6.13 -2.31
C LEU A 11 -5.07 7.16 -1.58
N THR A 12 -4.92 7.28 -0.26
CA THR A 12 -5.47 8.42 0.49
C THR A 12 -4.78 9.73 0.08
N ALA A 13 -5.33 10.88 0.49
CA ALA A 13 -4.67 12.16 0.29
C ALA A 13 -3.25 12.15 0.88
N THR A 14 -3.10 11.73 2.13
CA THR A 14 -1.80 11.63 2.80
C THR A 14 -0.85 10.67 2.10
N GLU A 15 -1.33 9.53 1.60
CA GLU A 15 -0.50 8.59 0.84
C GLU A 15 -0.01 9.21 -0.49
N ARG A 16 -0.85 10.00 -1.17
CA ARG A 16 -0.43 10.77 -2.35
C ARG A 16 0.58 11.86 -1.99
N ASP A 17 0.39 12.57 -0.89
CA ASP A 17 1.30 13.61 -0.43
C ASP A 17 2.69 13.03 -0.15
N VAL A 18 2.76 11.84 0.47
CA VAL A 18 4.03 11.13 0.67
C VAL A 18 4.69 10.76 -0.66
N ALA A 19 3.93 10.23 -1.62
CA ALA A 19 4.48 9.91 -2.95
C ALA A 19 5.02 11.17 -3.67
N GLN A 20 4.35 12.31 -3.52
CA GLN A 20 4.79 13.59 -4.06
C GLN A 20 6.09 14.06 -3.39
N MET A 21 6.18 14.02 -2.06
CA MET A 21 7.40 14.40 -1.33
C MET A 21 8.62 13.58 -1.78
N LEU A 22 8.44 12.30 -2.11
CA LEU A 22 9.51 11.47 -2.67
C LEU A 22 9.96 11.93 -4.06
N GLY A 23 9.02 12.38 -4.91
CA GLY A 23 9.33 12.99 -6.19
C GLY A 23 10.06 14.32 -6.04
N ASP A 24 9.64 15.15 -5.08
CA ASP A 24 10.28 16.42 -4.79
C ASP A 24 11.69 16.23 -4.23
N ALA A 25 11.90 15.20 -3.40
CA ALA A 25 13.22 14.81 -2.92
C ALA A 25 14.15 14.39 -4.07
N TRP A 26 13.64 13.65 -5.06
CA TRP A 26 14.39 13.32 -6.27
C TRP A 26 14.78 14.58 -7.06
N ASN A 27 13.83 15.49 -7.27
CA ASN A 27 14.07 16.74 -7.97
C ASN A 27 15.13 17.60 -7.25
N ALA A 28 15.05 17.70 -5.93
CA ALA A 28 16.04 18.39 -5.11
C ALA A 28 17.43 17.72 -5.21
N TYR A 29 17.48 16.39 -5.14
CA TYR A 29 18.73 15.63 -5.25
C TYR A 29 19.44 15.84 -6.58
N LEU A 30 18.70 15.91 -7.69
CA LEU A 30 19.28 16.19 -9.02
C LEU A 30 19.95 17.56 -9.16
N SER A 31 19.64 18.50 -8.27
CA SER A 31 20.30 19.82 -8.24
C SER A 31 21.64 19.82 -7.52
N LEU A 32 21.99 18.73 -6.81
CA LEU A 32 23.25 18.60 -6.11
C LEU A 32 24.41 18.33 -7.08
N PRO A 33 25.64 18.78 -6.77
CA PRO A 33 26.84 18.38 -7.49
C PRO A 33 26.99 16.86 -7.48
N VAL A 34 27.56 16.31 -8.56
CA VAL A 34 27.81 14.87 -8.64
C VAL A 34 29.12 14.53 -7.95
N GLU A 35 29.07 13.80 -6.84
CA GLU A 35 30.25 13.39 -6.07
C GLU A 35 30.72 11.99 -6.47
N HIS A 36 29.78 11.09 -6.84
CA HIS A 36 30.08 9.72 -7.24
C HIS A 36 29.23 9.25 -8.43
N GLN A 37 29.84 8.49 -9.35
CA GLN A 37 29.18 8.07 -10.60
C GLN A 37 27.87 7.29 -10.39
N ASN A 38 27.76 6.54 -9.28
CA ASN A 38 26.60 5.68 -9.02
C ASN A 38 25.54 6.29 -8.11
N GLU A 39 25.81 7.45 -7.48
CA GLU A 39 24.96 7.99 -6.41
C GLU A 39 23.52 8.30 -6.90
N ARG A 40 23.38 8.75 -8.15
CA ARG A 40 22.08 9.03 -8.76
C ARG A 40 21.25 7.76 -8.92
N THR A 41 21.89 6.67 -9.32
CA THR A 41 21.24 5.36 -9.46
C THR A 41 20.82 4.84 -8.09
N GLU A 42 21.71 4.91 -7.11
CA GLU A 42 21.46 4.47 -5.74
C GLU A 42 20.30 5.26 -5.10
N PHE A 43 20.30 6.58 -5.24
CA PHE A 43 19.24 7.44 -4.70
C PHE A 43 17.91 7.23 -5.43
N CYS A 44 17.91 7.09 -6.75
CA CYS A 44 16.73 6.77 -7.55
C CYS A 44 16.12 5.42 -7.13
N GLN A 45 16.94 4.38 -6.93
CA GLN A 45 16.48 3.08 -6.45
C GLN A 45 15.84 3.18 -5.06
N ALA A 46 16.43 3.96 -4.15
CA ALA A 46 15.86 4.20 -2.83
C ALA A 46 14.49 4.91 -2.90
N ILE A 47 14.35 5.91 -3.77
CA ILE A 47 13.07 6.58 -4.03
C ILE A 47 12.02 5.59 -4.56
N HIS A 48 12.37 4.76 -5.55
CA HIS A 48 11.46 3.74 -6.09
C HIS A 48 11.03 2.70 -5.04
N ALA A 49 11.94 2.29 -4.16
CA ALA A 49 11.62 1.39 -3.06
C ALA A 49 10.59 2.03 -2.12
N CYS A 50 10.80 3.29 -1.73
CA CYS A 50 9.86 4.05 -0.90
C CYS A 50 8.49 4.22 -1.58
N GLN A 51 8.46 4.58 -2.86
CA GLN A 51 7.21 4.74 -3.61
C GLN A 51 6.45 3.40 -3.73
N SER A 52 7.16 2.28 -3.94
CA SER A 52 6.55 0.95 -3.99
C SER A 52 5.85 0.59 -2.68
N ILE A 53 6.47 0.93 -1.54
CA ILE A 53 5.86 0.74 -0.22
C ILE A 53 4.56 1.56 -0.11
N VAL A 54 4.59 2.84 -0.48
CA VAL A 54 3.40 3.72 -0.42
C VAL A 54 2.29 3.21 -1.35
N MET A 55 2.63 2.83 -2.57
CA MET A 55 1.68 2.34 -3.57
C MET A 55 1.07 0.98 -3.21
N SER A 56 1.73 0.17 -2.37
CA SER A 56 1.18 -1.10 -1.89
C SER A 56 0.05 -0.94 -0.85
N ARG A 57 -0.02 0.21 -0.17
CA ARG A 57 -0.91 0.40 0.99
C ARG A 57 -2.41 0.25 0.68
N PRO A 58 -2.96 0.74 -0.45
CA PRO A 58 -4.36 0.54 -0.78
C PRO A 58 -4.72 -0.94 -0.92
N ALA A 59 -3.83 -1.74 -1.54
CA ALA A 59 -4.04 -3.18 -1.69
C ALA A 59 -4.02 -3.89 -0.33
N VAL A 60 -3.07 -3.54 0.54
CA VAL A 60 -3.00 -4.10 1.91
C VAL A 60 -4.26 -3.77 2.72
N ARG A 61 -4.75 -2.53 2.61
CA ARG A 61 -6.01 -2.08 3.24
C ARG A 61 -7.20 -2.87 2.69
N ALA A 62 -7.30 -3.02 1.38
CA ALA A 62 -8.38 -3.76 0.75
C ALA A 62 -8.40 -5.25 1.16
N LEU A 63 -7.24 -5.90 1.21
CA LEU A 63 -7.13 -7.30 1.66
C LEU A 63 -7.53 -7.47 3.13
N LYS A 64 -7.20 -6.51 3.98
CA LYS A 64 -7.64 -6.50 5.38
C LYS A 64 -9.17 -6.42 5.47
N GLU A 65 -9.79 -5.50 4.73
CA GLU A 65 -11.25 -5.35 4.69
C GLU A 65 -11.96 -6.60 4.15
N MET A 66 -11.43 -7.21 3.08
CA MET A 66 -11.96 -8.48 2.54
C MET A 66 -11.93 -9.61 3.57
N ARG A 67 -10.82 -9.74 4.31
CA ARG A 67 -10.70 -10.77 5.36
C ARG A 67 -11.68 -10.51 6.50
N ASP A 68 -11.81 -9.26 6.92
CA ASP A 68 -12.70 -8.89 8.03
C ASP A 68 -14.18 -9.10 7.63
N LEU A 69 -14.55 -8.92 6.36
CA LEU A 69 -15.88 -9.25 5.81
C LEU A 69 -16.13 -10.77 5.67
N GLY A 70 -15.08 -11.56 5.40
CA GLY A 70 -15.17 -13.02 5.31
C GLY A 70 -15.15 -13.76 6.66
N GLY A 71 -14.86 -13.06 7.77
CA GLY A 71 -14.66 -13.64 9.10
C GLY A 71 -15.92 -13.86 9.95
N SER A 72 -17.13 -13.57 9.45
CA SER A 72 -18.39 -13.74 10.21
C SER A 72 -19.11 -15.07 9.96
N GLY A 73 -18.41 -16.11 9.49
CA GLY A 73 -19.02 -17.34 8.95
C GLY A 73 -18.75 -18.66 9.69
N GLU A 74 -18.01 -18.71 10.79
CA GLU A 74 -17.84 -19.97 11.56
C GLU A 74 -18.76 -19.99 12.78
N GLN A 75 -20.04 -20.34 12.56
CA GLN A 75 -20.80 -21.03 13.61
C GLN A 75 -20.31 -22.49 13.60
N THR A 76 -19.41 -22.82 14.52
CA THR A 76 -19.09 -24.22 14.82
C THR A 76 -20.32 -24.85 15.45
N GLU A 77 -21.08 -25.59 14.64
CA GLU A 77 -22.22 -26.38 15.08
C GLU A 77 -21.73 -27.40 16.13
N ASN A 78 -22.16 -27.21 17.37
CA ASN A 78 -21.99 -28.19 18.45
C ASN A 78 -22.89 -29.39 18.14
N VAL A 79 -22.36 -30.39 17.42
CA VAL A 79 -23.02 -31.68 17.28
C VAL A 79 -22.76 -32.50 18.55
N THR A 80 -23.63 -32.31 19.54
CA THR A 80 -23.83 -33.30 20.60
C THR A 80 -24.59 -34.47 19.99
N THR A 81 -23.97 -35.65 19.91
CA THR A 81 -24.72 -36.89 19.72
C THR A 81 -24.05 -38.02 20.50
N THR A 82 -24.65 -38.35 21.64
CA THR A 82 -24.52 -39.64 22.35
C THR A 82 -25.96 -40.14 22.53
N PRO A 83 -26.20 -41.44 22.34
CA PRO A 83 -26.20 -42.35 23.48
C PRO A 83 -25.30 -43.58 23.30
#